data_AF-A0A1F8P5D3-F1
#
_entry.id   AF-A0A1F8P5D3-F1
#
_cell.length_a   1.000
_cell.length_b   1.000
_cell.length_c   1.000
_cell.angle_alpha   90.00
_cell.angle_beta   90.00
_cell.angle_gamma   90.00
#
_symmetry.space_group_name_H-M   'P 1'
#
loop_
_entity.id
_entity.type
_entity.pdbx_description
1 polymer ?
#
loop_
_entity_poly.entity_id
_entity_poly.type
_entity_poly.pdbx_seq_one_letter_code
_entity_poly.pdbx_strand_id
1 'polypeptide(L)'
;MNSASVETGTEQALYITRIDGLKYYQDKFSRIYFGNEFCQRLIPAASDIRLAIDFALNNNLSFTFITPFVTNEGLELLKPLIDLVAREKPGSEIVFNDWGILQVLNRQGWDLQPVMGRLLNKMKRGPRLMNLLDILPDAAIEYYRGSNISTGLYSKFLKQNRVRRVELDNLLQGINLKLADTEIVASLYLPYAYITVSRFCLAASCDVYGDEDRVGIFPCHRECQKYTFQQENPVMGIPLLRKGNAIYFRNDKVPENMREQHIDRIVFQPELPA
;
A
#
# COMPACT_ATOMS: atom_id res chain seq x y z
N MET A 1 -16.48 15.94 7.45
CA MET A 1 -15.58 15.60 6.34
C MET A 1 -15.92 16.53 5.19
N ASN A 2 -15.15 17.60 4.98
CA ASN A 2 -15.25 18.38 3.74
C ASN A 2 -14.61 17.54 2.65
N SER A 3 -15.43 16.97 1.78
CA SER A 3 -14.98 16.29 0.57
C SER A 3 -14.32 17.32 -0.35
N ALA A 4 -13.00 17.39 -0.35
CA ALA A 4 -12.30 17.82 -1.55
C ALA A 4 -12.82 16.92 -2.68
N SER A 5 -13.45 17.52 -3.69
CA SER A 5 -14.09 16.78 -4.78
C SER A 5 -13.01 16.01 -5.52
N VAL A 6 -13.06 14.67 -5.44
CA VAL A 6 -12.22 13.79 -6.25
C VAL A 6 -12.44 14.14 -7.73
N GLU A 7 -11.36 14.34 -8.48
CA GLU A 7 -11.42 14.69 -9.91
C GLU A 7 -12.30 13.70 -10.68
N THR A 8 -13.24 14.22 -11.48
CA THR A 8 -14.24 13.45 -12.24
C THR A 8 -13.59 12.37 -13.09
N GLY A 9 -13.91 11.09 -12.83
CA GLY A 9 -13.39 9.92 -13.55
C GLY A 9 -12.06 9.37 -13.01
N THR A 10 -11.68 9.75 -11.79
CA THR A 10 -10.68 9.02 -11.00
C THR A 10 -11.33 7.75 -10.44
N GLU A 11 -10.71 6.59 -10.65
CA GLU A 11 -11.17 5.32 -10.09
C GLU A 11 -11.11 5.38 -8.55
N GLN A 12 -12.18 4.99 -7.86
CA GLN A 12 -12.18 4.88 -6.41
C GLN A 12 -12.17 3.41 -6.01
N ALA A 13 -11.18 3.02 -5.22
CA ALA A 13 -11.04 1.67 -4.72
C ALA A 13 -11.12 1.64 -3.19
N LEU A 14 -11.75 0.61 -2.64
CA LEU A 14 -11.78 0.34 -1.20
C LEU A 14 -10.69 -0.67 -0.84
N TYR A 15 -9.81 -0.32 0.09
CA TYR A 15 -8.83 -1.24 0.64
C TYR A 15 -9.24 -1.74 2.03
N ILE A 16 -9.35 -3.06 2.15
CA ILE A 16 -9.66 -3.78 3.37
C ILE A 16 -8.64 -4.90 3.61
N THR A 17 -8.23 -5.09 4.86
CA THR A 17 -7.32 -6.18 5.27
C THR A 17 -8.06 -7.43 5.75
N ARG A 18 -9.35 -7.29 6.05
CA ARG A 18 -10.22 -8.32 6.62
C ARG A 18 -11.64 -8.21 6.07
N ILE A 19 -12.37 -9.31 6.08
CA ILE A 19 -13.72 -9.40 5.49
C ILE A 19 -14.76 -8.52 6.18
N ASP A 20 -14.64 -8.30 7.49
CA ASP A 20 -15.48 -7.34 8.22
C ASP A 20 -15.30 -5.90 7.72
N GLY A 21 -14.21 -5.60 7.00
CA GLY A 21 -14.00 -4.33 6.31
C GLY A 21 -14.97 -4.09 5.15
N LEU A 22 -15.63 -5.11 4.61
CA LEU A 22 -16.64 -4.94 3.55
C LEU A 22 -17.80 -4.04 3.98
N LYS A 23 -18.04 -3.86 5.29
CA LYS A 23 -18.99 -2.89 5.84
C LYS A 23 -18.74 -1.44 5.39
N TYR A 24 -17.53 -1.12 4.93
CA TYR A 24 -17.16 0.20 4.43
C TYR A 24 -17.45 0.40 2.93
N TYR A 25 -17.95 -0.63 2.25
CA TYR A 25 -18.33 -0.53 0.85
C TYR A 25 -19.45 0.49 0.62
N GLN A 26 -19.34 1.19 -0.50
CA GLN A 26 -20.25 2.21 -1.00
C GLN A 26 -20.23 2.12 -2.54
N ASP A 27 -21.35 2.39 -3.20
CA ASP A 27 -21.52 2.25 -4.66
C ASP A 27 -20.54 3.09 -5.50
N LYS A 28 -19.89 4.09 -4.89
CA LYS A 28 -18.85 4.89 -5.53
C LYS A 28 -17.57 4.10 -5.84
N PHE A 29 -17.34 2.97 -5.16
CA PHE A 29 -16.15 2.16 -5.35
C PHE A 29 -16.35 1.18 -6.51
N SER A 30 -15.39 1.14 -7.42
CA SER A 30 -15.38 0.23 -8.58
C SER A 30 -14.41 -0.94 -8.41
N ARG A 31 -13.65 -0.96 -7.30
CA ARG A 31 -12.59 -1.95 -7.04
C ARG A 31 -12.42 -2.22 -5.56
N ILE A 32 -12.14 -3.48 -5.23
CA ILE A 32 -11.70 -3.91 -3.90
C ILE A 32 -10.23 -4.27 -3.93
N TYR A 33 -9.48 -3.70 -3.00
CA TYR A 33 -8.14 -4.14 -2.61
C TYR A 33 -8.28 -5.01 -1.36
N PHE A 34 -7.75 -6.23 -1.41
CA PHE A 34 -7.82 -7.18 -0.30
C PHE A 34 -6.46 -7.80 -0.02
N GLY A 35 -6.08 -7.88 1.25
CA GLY A 35 -4.81 -8.47 1.70
C GLY A 35 -4.05 -7.57 2.66
N ASN A 36 -2.77 -7.85 2.90
CA ASN A 36 -1.93 -7.03 3.77
C ASN A 36 -0.59 -6.76 3.09
N GLU A 37 -0.16 -5.51 3.10
CA GLU A 37 1.08 -5.07 2.42
C GLU A 37 2.33 -5.11 3.33
N PHE A 38 2.18 -5.24 4.65
CA PHE A 38 3.27 -4.99 5.60
C PHE A 38 3.76 -6.22 6.34
N CYS A 39 2.93 -7.24 6.58
CA CYS A 39 3.32 -8.35 7.46
C CYS A 39 2.90 -9.71 6.92
N GLN A 40 3.87 -10.62 6.76
CA GLN A 40 3.61 -12.00 6.36
C GLN A 40 2.73 -12.78 7.35
N ARG A 41 2.68 -12.39 8.63
CA ARG A 41 1.82 -13.03 9.65
C ARG A 41 0.33 -12.67 9.48
N LEU A 42 0.05 -11.67 8.65
CA LEU A 42 -1.28 -11.17 8.30
C LEU A 42 -1.69 -11.55 6.86
N ILE A 43 -0.99 -12.50 6.23
CA ILE A 43 -1.46 -13.09 4.98
C ILE A 43 -2.85 -13.71 5.25
N PRO A 44 -3.89 -13.34 4.47
CA PRO A 44 -5.25 -13.80 4.71
C PRO A 44 -5.40 -15.30 4.40
N ALA A 45 -6.42 -15.92 4.97
CA ALA A 45 -6.77 -17.29 4.64
C ALA A 45 -7.39 -17.37 3.23
N ALA A 46 -7.26 -18.54 2.59
CA ALA A 46 -7.86 -18.79 1.27
C ALA A 46 -9.40 -18.61 1.27
N SER A 47 -10.07 -18.93 2.38
CA SER A 47 -11.52 -18.70 2.54
C SER A 47 -11.87 -17.22 2.45
N ASP A 48 -11.08 -16.36 3.08
CA ASP A 48 -11.32 -14.92 3.08
C ASP A 48 -11.06 -14.33 1.69
N ILE A 49 -10.00 -14.78 1.01
CA ILE A 49 -9.74 -14.38 -0.38
C ILE A 49 -10.94 -14.73 -1.28
N ARG A 50 -11.50 -15.93 -1.16
CA ARG A 50 -12.71 -16.31 -1.92
C ARG A 50 -13.89 -15.41 -1.61
N LEU A 51 -14.17 -15.15 -0.33
CA LEU A 51 -15.26 -14.25 0.06
C LEU A 51 -15.10 -12.83 -0.52
N ALA A 52 -13.87 -12.31 -0.54
CA ALA A 52 -13.58 -11.01 -1.14
C ALA A 52 -13.75 -11.03 -2.68
N ILE A 53 -13.36 -12.11 -3.34
CA ILE A 53 -13.57 -12.32 -4.79
C ILE A 53 -15.06 -12.43 -5.10
N ASP A 54 -15.81 -13.25 -4.36
CA ASP A 54 -17.26 -13.42 -4.53
C ASP A 54 -17.99 -12.10 -4.36
N PHE A 55 -17.62 -11.32 -3.34
CA PHE A 55 -18.15 -9.97 -3.16
C PHE A 55 -17.85 -9.08 -4.37
N ALA A 56 -16.63 -9.11 -4.89
CA ALA A 56 -16.27 -8.34 -6.07
C ALA A 56 -17.05 -8.78 -7.32
N LEU A 57 -17.26 -10.09 -7.53
CA LEU A 57 -18.05 -10.62 -8.64
C LEU A 57 -19.52 -10.19 -8.54
N ASN A 58 -20.13 -10.36 -7.37
CA ASN A 58 -21.55 -10.04 -7.13
C ASN A 58 -21.86 -8.55 -7.27
N ASN A 59 -20.88 -7.68 -7.05
CA ASN A 59 -21.02 -6.22 -7.18
C ASN A 59 -20.37 -5.67 -8.46
N ASN A 60 -19.97 -6.53 -9.40
CA ASN A 60 -19.29 -6.15 -10.64
C ASN A 60 -18.05 -5.24 -10.44
N LEU A 61 -17.27 -5.53 -9.41
CA LEU A 61 -16.06 -4.81 -9.02
C LEU A 61 -14.82 -5.49 -9.62
N SER A 62 -13.83 -4.65 -9.92
CA SER A 62 -12.47 -5.13 -10.12
C SER A 62 -11.86 -5.59 -8.80
N PHE A 63 -10.85 -6.47 -8.88
CA PHE A 63 -10.20 -7.04 -7.69
C PHE A 63 -8.69 -6.87 -7.75
N THR A 64 -8.11 -6.54 -6.60
CA THR A 64 -6.68 -6.39 -6.40
C THR A 64 -6.28 -7.15 -5.14
N PHE A 65 -5.41 -8.15 -5.27
CA PHE A 65 -4.85 -8.87 -4.13
C PHE A 65 -3.52 -8.24 -3.72
N ILE A 66 -3.39 -7.85 -2.45
CA ILE A 66 -2.18 -7.22 -1.92
C ILE A 66 -1.35 -8.22 -1.13
N THR A 67 -0.06 -8.26 -1.43
CA THR A 67 0.89 -9.15 -0.79
C THR A 67 1.94 -8.38 0.01
N PRO A 68 2.40 -8.90 1.16
CA PRO A 68 3.44 -8.24 1.94
C PRO A 68 4.83 -8.54 1.38
N PHE A 69 5.85 -7.86 1.92
CA PHE A 69 7.22 -8.37 1.81
C PHE A 69 7.37 -9.62 2.69
N VAL A 70 8.08 -10.64 2.19
CA VAL A 70 8.03 -11.99 2.78
C VAL A 70 9.40 -12.65 2.84
N THR A 71 9.56 -13.61 3.75
CA THR A 71 10.62 -14.62 3.66
C THR A 71 10.29 -15.68 2.62
N ASN A 72 11.21 -16.62 2.36
CA ASN A 72 10.94 -17.78 1.51
C ASN A 72 9.71 -18.58 1.97
N GLU A 73 9.53 -18.75 3.28
CA GLU A 73 8.33 -19.38 3.85
C GLU A 73 7.06 -18.63 3.46
N GLY A 74 7.05 -17.30 3.62
CA GLY A 74 5.90 -16.48 3.21
C GLY A 74 5.65 -16.52 1.70
N LEU A 75 6.70 -16.64 0.88
CA LEU A 75 6.56 -16.80 -0.56
C LEU A 75 5.90 -18.13 -0.93
N GLU A 76 6.30 -19.24 -0.29
CA GLU A 76 5.64 -20.55 -0.50
C GLU A 76 4.18 -20.53 -0.05
N LEU A 77 3.85 -19.81 1.01
CA LEU A 77 2.46 -19.60 1.45
C LEU A 77 1.64 -18.78 0.45
N LEU A 78 2.24 -17.75 -0.19
CA LEU A 78 1.54 -16.89 -1.13
C LEU A 78 1.27 -17.55 -2.49
N LYS A 79 2.15 -18.41 -2.98
CA LYS A 79 1.98 -19.09 -4.29
C LYS A 79 0.60 -19.72 -4.49
N PRO A 80 0.09 -20.61 -3.61
CA PRO A 80 -1.24 -21.21 -3.79
C PRO A 80 -2.38 -20.19 -3.66
N LEU A 81 -2.18 -19.09 -2.92
CA LEU A 81 -3.18 -18.03 -2.80
C LEU A 81 -3.25 -17.17 -4.07
N ILE A 82 -2.11 -16.89 -4.69
CA ILE A 82 -2.07 -16.17 -5.97
C ILE A 82 -2.64 -17.05 -7.09
N ASP A 83 -2.33 -18.35 -7.10
CA ASP A 83 -2.97 -19.31 -8.01
C ASP A 83 -4.50 -19.34 -7.85
N LEU A 84 -4.99 -19.32 -6.60
CA LEU A 84 -6.41 -19.21 -6.32
C LEU A 84 -7.00 -17.95 -6.95
N VAL A 85 -6.39 -16.77 -6.76
CA VAL A 85 -6.86 -15.52 -7.37
C VAL A 85 -6.87 -15.62 -8.90
N ALA A 86 -5.82 -16.21 -9.50
CA ALA A 86 -5.73 -16.40 -10.95
C ALA A 86 -6.87 -17.27 -11.49
N ARG A 87 -7.26 -18.33 -10.77
CA ARG A 87 -8.32 -19.25 -11.19
C ARG A 87 -9.72 -18.69 -10.97
N GLU A 88 -9.97 -18.05 -9.84
CA GLU A 88 -11.32 -17.58 -9.46
C GLU A 88 -11.67 -16.22 -10.10
N LYS A 89 -10.67 -15.36 -10.35
CA LYS A 89 -10.87 -14.06 -11.00
C LYS A 89 -9.68 -13.67 -11.88
N PRO A 90 -9.54 -14.27 -13.08
CA PRO A 90 -8.53 -13.89 -14.07
C PRO A 90 -8.55 -12.39 -14.37
N GLY A 91 -7.39 -11.84 -14.73
CA GLY A 91 -7.20 -10.41 -14.99
C GLY A 91 -7.11 -9.55 -13.71
N SER A 92 -7.20 -10.15 -12.52
CA SER A 92 -7.01 -9.43 -11.25
C SER A 92 -5.60 -8.83 -11.13
N GLU A 93 -5.50 -7.76 -10.36
CA GLU A 93 -4.21 -7.15 -10.04
C GLU A 93 -3.57 -7.84 -8.83
N ILE A 94 -2.25 -8.01 -8.85
CA ILE A 94 -1.46 -8.44 -7.69
C ILE A 94 -0.49 -7.32 -7.31
N VAL A 95 -0.73 -6.67 -6.17
CA VAL A 95 0.19 -5.69 -5.60
C VAL A 95 1.32 -6.45 -4.92
N PHE A 96 2.52 -6.39 -5.49
CA PHE A 96 3.72 -7.01 -4.94
C PHE A 96 4.56 -6.01 -4.17
N ASN A 97 4.92 -6.36 -2.94
CA ASN A 97 5.84 -5.61 -2.11
C ASN A 97 7.20 -6.32 -1.91
N ASP A 98 7.40 -7.41 -2.66
CA ASP A 98 8.63 -8.20 -2.71
C ASP A 98 8.98 -8.54 -4.16
N TRP A 99 10.26 -8.45 -4.53
CA TRP A 99 10.71 -8.80 -5.88
C TRP A 99 10.61 -10.31 -6.17
N GLY A 100 10.66 -11.15 -5.14
CA GLY A 100 10.43 -12.59 -5.27
C GLY A 100 9.01 -12.91 -5.75
N ILE A 101 8.03 -12.10 -5.35
CA ILE A 101 6.64 -12.25 -5.81
C ILE A 101 6.53 -11.87 -7.28
N LEU A 102 7.14 -10.76 -7.71
CA LEU A 102 7.20 -10.41 -9.14
C LEU A 102 7.85 -11.51 -9.97
N GLN A 103 8.93 -12.10 -9.48
CA GLN A 103 9.60 -13.23 -10.13
C GLN A 103 8.67 -14.44 -10.27
N VAL A 104 7.90 -14.77 -9.24
CA VAL A 104 6.89 -15.84 -9.29
C VAL A 104 5.82 -15.53 -10.35
N LEU A 105 5.24 -14.33 -10.32
CA LEU A 105 4.21 -13.89 -11.28
C LEU A 105 4.69 -14.02 -12.73
N ASN A 106 5.95 -13.69 -13.00
CA ASN A 106 6.54 -13.78 -14.35
C ASN A 106 6.86 -15.21 -14.78
N ARG A 107 7.14 -16.12 -13.84
CA ARG A 107 7.44 -17.53 -14.14
C ARG A 107 6.20 -18.38 -14.36
N GLN A 108 5.13 -18.12 -13.61
CA GLN A 108 3.93 -18.97 -13.64
C GLN A 108 3.01 -18.66 -14.82
N GLY A 109 3.12 -17.47 -15.43
CA GLY A 109 2.31 -17.10 -16.59
C GLY A 109 0.81 -16.97 -16.30
N TRP A 110 0.43 -16.79 -15.03
CA TRP A 110 -0.96 -16.52 -14.64
C TRP A 110 -1.49 -15.27 -15.33
N ASP A 111 -2.78 -15.29 -15.70
CA ASP A 111 -3.51 -14.12 -16.18
C ASP A 111 -3.80 -13.17 -15.03
N LEU A 112 -2.74 -12.48 -14.60
CA LEU A 112 -2.73 -11.54 -13.50
C LEU A 112 -1.86 -10.34 -13.88
N GLN A 113 -2.27 -9.17 -13.41
CA GLN A 113 -1.58 -7.91 -13.68
C GLN A 113 -0.68 -7.53 -12.49
N PRO A 114 0.66 -7.56 -12.63
CA PRO A 114 1.55 -7.17 -11.55
C PRO A 114 1.51 -5.65 -11.31
N VAL A 115 1.31 -5.24 -10.07
CA VAL A 115 1.30 -3.84 -9.63
C VAL A 115 2.41 -3.63 -8.60
N MET A 116 3.29 -2.66 -8.83
CA MET A 116 4.38 -2.39 -7.88
C MET A 116 3.82 -1.66 -6.66
N GLY A 117 3.85 -2.34 -5.52
CA GLY A 117 3.37 -1.79 -4.26
C GLY A 117 4.25 -0.67 -3.70
N ARG A 118 3.64 0.14 -2.82
CA ARG A 118 4.28 1.35 -2.30
C ARG A 118 5.52 1.06 -1.47
N LEU A 119 5.70 -0.16 -0.93
CA LEU A 119 6.91 -0.52 -0.18
C LEU A 119 8.20 -0.49 -1.02
N LEU A 120 8.07 -0.69 -2.33
CA LEU A 120 9.20 -0.68 -3.26
C LEU A 120 9.50 0.72 -3.82
N ASN A 121 8.60 1.69 -3.60
CA ASN A 121 8.78 3.07 -4.01
C ASN A 121 9.76 3.81 -3.06
N LYS A 122 10.74 4.52 -3.63
CA LYS A 122 11.85 5.18 -2.89
C LYS A 122 11.61 6.65 -2.55
N MET A 123 10.36 7.12 -2.59
CA MET A 123 10.00 8.45 -2.08
C MET A 123 10.34 8.60 -0.59
N LYS A 124 10.71 9.82 -0.17
CA LYS A 124 10.96 10.13 1.25
C LYS A 124 9.64 10.38 1.96
N ARG A 125 9.37 9.62 3.03
CA ARG A 125 8.07 9.62 3.71
C ARG A 125 8.08 10.25 5.10
N GLY A 126 9.23 10.73 5.55
CA GLY A 126 9.38 11.27 6.90
C GLY A 126 8.75 12.66 7.03
N PRO A 127 7.76 12.86 7.93
CA PRO A 127 7.14 14.18 8.12
C PRO A 127 8.12 15.30 8.45
N ARG A 128 9.23 14.98 9.10
CA ARG A 128 10.34 15.91 9.39
C ARG A 128 10.92 16.65 8.18
N LEU A 129 10.70 16.15 6.96
CA LEU A 129 11.10 16.86 5.75
C LEU A 129 10.42 18.24 5.64
N MET A 130 9.20 18.37 6.17
CA MET A 130 8.47 19.64 6.18
C MET A 130 9.24 20.75 6.89
N ASN A 131 10.02 20.43 7.93
CA ASN A 131 10.83 21.40 8.68
C ASN A 131 12.03 21.94 7.88
N LEU A 132 12.32 21.35 6.71
CA LEU A 132 13.47 21.69 5.89
C LEU A 132 13.08 22.36 4.58
N LEU A 133 11.79 22.35 4.18
CA LEU A 133 11.39 22.81 2.85
C LEU A 133 11.77 24.28 2.61
N ASP A 134 11.59 25.16 3.61
CA ASP A 134 11.85 26.60 3.48
C ASP A 134 13.34 26.97 3.39
N ILE A 135 14.25 26.04 3.71
CA ILE A 135 15.70 26.25 3.67
C ILE A 135 16.38 25.47 2.55
N LEU A 136 15.65 24.59 1.87
CA LEU A 136 16.17 23.77 0.78
C LEU A 136 16.08 24.54 -0.54
N PRO A 137 17.09 24.44 -1.42
CA PRO A 137 16.96 24.93 -2.79
C PRO A 137 15.83 24.21 -3.53
N ASP A 138 15.18 24.88 -4.48
CA ASP A 138 14.06 24.31 -5.27
C ASP A 138 14.39 22.95 -5.89
N ALA A 139 15.61 22.79 -6.43
CA ALA A 139 16.05 21.53 -7.01
C ALA A 139 16.04 20.35 -6.01
N ALA A 140 16.32 20.62 -4.72
CA ALA A 140 16.26 19.61 -3.67
C ALA A 140 14.81 19.29 -3.27
N ILE A 141 13.93 20.29 -3.23
CA ILE A 141 12.49 20.10 -3.00
C ILE A 141 11.90 19.19 -4.08
N GLU A 142 12.20 19.48 -5.35
CA GLU A 142 11.74 18.70 -6.48
C GLU A 142 12.28 17.25 -6.46
N TYR A 143 13.53 17.07 -6.03
CA TYR A 143 14.07 15.72 -5.79
C TYR A 143 13.26 14.94 -4.75
N TYR A 144 12.87 15.57 -3.64
CA TYR A 144 12.11 14.91 -2.58
C TYR A 144 10.63 14.66 -2.90
N ARG A 145 10.10 15.34 -3.91
CA ARG A 145 8.77 15.09 -4.50
C ARG A 145 8.80 13.98 -5.56
N GLY A 146 9.98 13.64 -6.07
CA GLY A 146 10.20 12.61 -7.08
C GLY A 146 10.35 11.19 -6.52
N SER A 147 10.42 10.22 -7.43
CA SER A 147 10.63 8.80 -7.13
C SER A 147 11.63 8.17 -8.11
N ASN A 148 12.21 7.03 -7.72
CA ASN A 148 12.98 6.17 -8.62
C ASN A 148 12.17 5.70 -9.83
N ILE A 149 10.84 5.72 -9.75
CA ILE A 149 9.93 5.33 -10.85
C ILE A 149 10.12 6.21 -12.09
N SER A 150 10.43 7.50 -11.90
CA SER A 150 10.66 8.44 -13.01
C SER A 150 12.04 8.25 -13.69
N THR A 151 12.85 7.30 -13.23
CA THR A 151 14.14 6.99 -13.86
C THR A 151 13.92 6.08 -15.06
N GLY A 152 14.37 6.47 -16.26
CA GLY A 152 14.09 5.75 -17.51
C GLY A 152 14.51 4.26 -17.52
N LEU A 153 15.64 3.92 -16.90
CA LEU A 153 16.06 2.51 -16.77
C LEU A 153 15.11 1.72 -15.87
N TYR A 154 14.62 2.33 -14.80
CA TYR A 154 13.74 1.69 -13.84
C TYR A 154 12.32 1.51 -14.41
N SER A 155 11.77 2.53 -15.07
CA SER A 155 10.48 2.41 -15.75
C SER A 155 10.53 1.38 -16.88
N LYS A 156 11.62 1.33 -17.66
CA LYS A 156 11.83 0.28 -18.67
C LYS A 156 11.85 -1.12 -18.06
N PHE A 157 12.56 -1.30 -16.94
CA PHE A 157 12.58 -2.58 -16.21
C PHE A 157 11.17 -2.99 -15.75
N LEU A 158 10.41 -2.07 -15.14
CA LEU A 158 9.03 -2.35 -14.73
C LEU A 158 8.17 -2.77 -15.93
N LYS A 159 8.28 -2.06 -17.05
CA LYS A 159 7.51 -2.37 -18.26
C LYS A 159 7.82 -3.74 -18.85
N GLN A 160 9.11 -4.10 -18.90
CA GLN A 160 9.57 -5.42 -19.35
C GLN A 160 9.02 -6.55 -18.47
N ASN A 161 8.75 -6.26 -17.19
CA ASN A 161 8.13 -7.19 -16.24
C ASN A 161 6.60 -7.04 -16.17
N ARG A 162 5.97 -6.51 -17.22
CA ARG A 162 4.50 -6.31 -17.36
C ARG A 162 3.86 -5.38 -16.32
N VAL A 163 4.66 -4.65 -15.54
CA VAL A 163 4.13 -3.67 -14.60
C VAL A 163 3.70 -2.43 -15.38
N ARG A 164 2.44 -2.03 -15.20
CA ARG A 164 1.84 -0.82 -15.80
C ARG A 164 1.27 0.14 -14.76
N ARG A 165 1.17 -0.30 -13.50
CA ARG A 165 0.66 0.48 -12.38
C ARG A 165 1.62 0.43 -11.20
N VAL A 166 1.73 1.56 -10.51
CA VAL A 166 2.51 1.73 -9.27
C VAL A 166 1.66 2.35 -8.18
N GLU A 167 1.97 2.03 -6.93
CA GLU A 167 1.26 2.53 -5.76
C GLU A 167 2.06 3.64 -5.05
N LEU A 168 1.36 4.70 -4.66
CA LEU A 168 1.91 5.93 -4.06
C LEU A 168 1.26 6.24 -2.70
N ASP A 169 2.03 6.85 -1.82
CA ASP A 169 1.55 7.44 -0.57
C ASP A 169 1.19 8.92 -0.78
N ASN A 170 0.16 9.42 -0.09
CA ASN A 170 -0.16 10.85 -0.07
C ASN A 170 0.77 11.64 0.86
N LEU A 171 1.93 12.02 0.35
CA LEU A 171 3.02 12.64 1.14
C LEU A 171 2.81 14.14 1.38
N LEU A 172 3.27 14.62 2.55
CA LEU A 172 3.08 16.01 2.99
C LEU A 172 3.78 17.03 2.08
N GLN A 173 4.98 16.69 1.58
CA GLN A 173 5.73 17.57 0.69
C GLN A 173 5.15 17.65 -0.71
N GLY A 174 4.09 16.88 -1.01
CA GLY A 174 3.53 16.72 -2.34
C GLY A 174 4.26 15.67 -3.18
N ILE A 175 3.74 15.47 -4.38
CA ILE A 175 4.22 14.49 -5.34
C ILE A 175 4.50 15.26 -6.63
N ASN A 176 5.63 14.96 -7.27
CA ASN A 176 5.93 15.40 -8.62
C ASN A 176 6.62 14.24 -9.35
N LEU A 177 5.82 13.45 -10.05
CA LEU A 177 6.33 12.32 -10.82
C LEU A 177 6.22 12.61 -12.31
N LYS A 178 7.34 12.43 -13.01
CA LYS A 178 7.38 12.45 -14.48
C LYS A 178 6.94 11.10 -15.03
N LEU A 179 5.69 10.72 -14.78
CA LEU A 179 5.13 9.44 -15.24
C LEU A 179 4.61 9.50 -16.67
N ALA A 180 4.26 10.69 -17.17
CA ALA A 180 3.76 10.89 -18.53
C ALA A 180 4.66 10.24 -19.60
N ASP A 181 5.98 10.35 -19.41
CA ASP A 181 6.98 9.81 -20.32
C ASP A 181 7.18 8.29 -20.21
N THR A 182 6.48 7.62 -19.28
CA THR A 182 6.75 6.22 -18.91
C THR A 182 5.67 5.22 -19.30
N GLU A 183 4.47 5.67 -19.67
CA GLU A 183 3.25 4.84 -19.88
C GLU A 183 2.80 4.07 -18.62
N ILE A 184 3.33 4.43 -17.44
CA ILE A 184 2.93 3.88 -16.15
C ILE A 184 1.91 4.82 -15.52
N VAL A 185 0.82 4.26 -15.01
CA VAL A 185 -0.19 4.98 -14.22
C VAL A 185 -0.01 4.72 -12.74
N ALA A 186 -0.54 5.60 -11.90
CA ALA A 186 -0.38 5.53 -10.47
C ALA A 186 -1.69 5.51 -9.70
N SER A 187 -1.62 4.90 -8.53
CA SER A 187 -2.69 4.81 -7.55
C SER A 187 -2.23 5.47 -6.25
N LEU A 188 -3.06 6.32 -5.67
CA LEU A 188 -2.73 7.10 -4.47
C LEU A 188 -3.51 6.62 -3.25
N TYR A 189 -2.79 6.24 -2.20
CA TYR A 189 -3.40 5.81 -0.93
C TYR A 189 -3.83 7.01 -0.09
N LEU A 190 -5.05 6.95 0.44
CA LEU A 190 -5.63 7.95 1.34
C LEU A 190 -6.39 7.28 2.50
N PRO A 191 -6.38 7.85 3.72
CA PRO A 191 -5.61 9.04 4.14
C PRO A 191 -4.24 8.65 4.73
N TYR A 192 -3.88 7.36 4.78
CA TYR A 192 -2.71 6.90 5.50
C TYR A 192 -1.50 6.72 4.58
N ALA A 193 -0.42 7.41 4.93
CA ALA A 193 0.90 7.23 4.35
C ALA A 193 1.80 6.53 5.37
N TYR A 194 2.45 5.44 4.98
CA TYR A 194 3.40 4.79 5.89
C TYR A 194 4.74 5.55 5.89
N ILE A 195 5.45 5.56 7.02
CA ILE A 195 6.76 6.21 7.17
C ILE A 195 7.85 5.16 7.04
N THR A 196 7.69 4.07 7.78
CA THR A 196 8.67 2.99 7.86
C THR A 196 7.97 1.69 8.26
N VAL A 197 8.59 0.58 7.89
CA VAL A 197 8.17 -0.78 8.23
C VAL A 197 9.41 -1.62 8.54
N SER A 198 9.27 -2.57 9.46
CA SER A 198 10.33 -3.52 9.85
C SER A 198 9.76 -4.92 10.01
N ARG A 199 10.60 -5.96 10.11
CA ARG A 199 10.14 -7.26 10.64
C ARG A 199 10.07 -7.27 12.17
N PHE A 200 10.77 -6.34 12.81
CA PHE A 200 10.70 -6.14 14.24
C PHE A 200 9.38 -5.45 14.57
N CYS A 201 8.61 -6.03 15.49
CA CYS A 201 7.27 -5.59 15.81
C CYS A 201 7.17 -5.29 17.31
N LEU A 202 6.66 -4.10 17.63
CA LEU A 202 6.30 -3.74 19.00
C LEU A 202 5.01 -4.45 19.44
N ALA A 203 4.02 -4.50 18.53
CA ALA A 203 2.70 -5.05 18.88
C ALA A 203 2.77 -6.53 19.29
N ALA A 204 3.74 -7.29 18.80
CA ALA A 204 3.86 -8.72 19.08
C ALA A 204 4.14 -9.08 20.56
N SER A 205 4.55 -8.12 21.40
CA SER A 205 4.76 -8.34 22.84
C SER A 205 4.07 -7.30 23.71
N CYS A 206 3.20 -6.45 23.14
CA CYS A 206 2.68 -5.29 23.86
C CYS A 206 1.72 -5.61 25.01
N ASP A 207 1.16 -6.82 25.03
CA ASP A 207 0.29 -7.35 26.09
C ASP A 207 1.01 -8.37 26.99
N VAL A 208 2.32 -8.54 26.83
CA VAL A 208 3.16 -9.40 27.67
C VAL A 208 3.76 -8.57 28.79
N TYR A 209 3.40 -8.90 30.03
CA TYR A 209 3.88 -8.20 31.22
C TYR A 209 5.42 -8.21 31.30
N GLY A 210 6.02 -7.01 31.40
CA GLY A 210 7.46 -6.80 31.44
C GLY A 210 8.15 -6.68 30.07
N ASP A 211 7.41 -6.91 28.97
CA ASP A 211 7.90 -6.88 27.59
C ASP A 211 7.13 -5.87 26.71
N GLU A 212 6.34 -4.98 27.33
CA GLU A 212 5.37 -4.10 26.65
C GLU A 212 6.03 -3.17 25.62
N ASP A 213 7.24 -2.69 25.92
CA ASP A 213 8.02 -1.78 25.08
C ASP A 213 9.06 -2.49 24.20
N ARG A 214 9.13 -3.83 24.24
CA ARG A 214 10.15 -4.58 23.50
C ARG A 214 9.81 -4.64 22.02
N VAL A 215 10.82 -4.38 21.21
CA VAL A 215 10.72 -4.43 19.75
C VAL A 215 11.57 -5.59 19.25
N GLY A 216 10.92 -6.61 18.69
CA GLY A 216 11.59 -7.86 18.33
C GLY A 216 10.85 -8.71 17.31
N ILE A 217 11.40 -9.89 17.06
CA ILE A 217 10.71 -10.95 16.31
C ILE A 217 10.27 -11.98 17.34
N PHE A 218 9.03 -11.85 17.78
CA PHE A 218 8.41 -12.70 18.81
C PHE A 218 7.35 -13.60 18.17
N PRO A 219 6.87 -14.64 18.88
CA PRO A 219 5.59 -15.27 18.56
C PRO A 219 4.51 -14.19 18.37
N CYS A 220 3.66 -14.35 17.37
CA CYS A 220 2.69 -13.31 17.00
C CYS A 220 1.28 -13.88 17.06
N HIS A 221 0.44 -13.32 17.93
CA HIS A 221 -0.98 -13.63 18.02
C HIS A 221 -1.87 -12.54 17.39
N ARG A 222 -1.25 -11.68 16.57
CA ARG A 222 -1.91 -10.61 15.79
C ARG A 222 -2.55 -9.55 16.68
N GLU A 223 -1.84 -9.19 17.75
CA GLU A 223 -2.16 -8.15 18.72
C GLU A 223 -2.41 -6.79 18.03
N CYS A 224 -1.76 -6.55 16.88
CA CYS A 224 -1.98 -5.38 16.03
C CYS A 224 -3.41 -5.23 15.47
N GLN A 225 -4.22 -6.29 15.52
CA GLN A 225 -5.65 -6.24 15.19
C GLN A 225 -6.49 -5.68 16.34
N LYS A 226 -5.93 -5.59 17.55
CA LYS A 226 -6.56 -5.03 18.75
C LYS A 226 -5.97 -3.66 19.10
N TYR A 227 -4.66 -3.52 18.99
CA TYR A 227 -3.92 -2.35 19.46
C TYR A 227 -3.42 -1.48 18.31
N THR A 228 -3.56 -0.16 18.48
CA THR A 228 -2.95 0.87 17.66
C THR A 228 -2.30 1.87 18.61
N PHE A 229 -1.05 2.25 18.35
CA PHE A 229 -0.31 3.16 19.19
C PHE A 229 -0.25 4.54 18.52
N GLN A 230 -0.52 5.58 19.29
CA GLN A 230 -0.20 6.95 18.89
C GLN A 230 1.14 7.33 19.52
N GLN A 231 2.03 7.90 18.72
CA GLN A 231 3.35 8.35 19.16
C GLN A 231 3.53 9.82 18.80
N GLU A 232 4.17 10.57 19.69
CA GLU A 232 4.46 11.98 19.50
C GLU A 232 5.97 12.20 19.49
N ASN A 233 6.43 13.07 18.59
CA ASN A 233 7.82 13.47 18.54
C ASN A 233 7.89 14.92 18.03
N PRO A 234 8.51 15.85 18.77
CA PRO A 234 8.59 17.25 18.37
C PRO A 234 9.19 17.48 16.97
N VAL A 235 10.12 16.64 16.53
CA VAL A 235 10.78 16.76 15.22
C VAL A 235 9.85 16.32 14.08
N MET A 236 8.87 15.46 14.33
CA MET A 236 7.96 14.99 13.30
C MET A 236 6.87 16.01 12.96
N GLY A 237 6.54 16.91 13.90
CA GLY A 237 5.56 17.97 13.69
C GLY A 237 4.09 17.51 13.56
N ILE A 238 3.84 16.19 13.53
CA ILE A 238 2.50 15.59 13.48
C ILE A 238 2.45 14.28 14.28
N PRO A 239 1.26 13.85 14.75
CA PRO A 239 1.08 12.56 15.40
C PRO A 239 1.46 11.40 14.48
N LEU A 240 2.20 10.44 15.02
CA LEU A 240 2.50 9.19 14.34
C LEU A 240 1.57 8.09 14.83
N LEU A 241 1.16 7.22 13.92
CA LEU A 241 0.33 6.07 14.23
C LEU A 241 1.15 4.81 13.96
N ARG A 242 1.26 3.92 14.93
CA ARG A 242 1.89 2.61 14.74
C ARG A 242 0.83 1.53 14.85
N LYS A 243 0.77 0.67 13.84
CA LYS A 243 -0.05 -0.54 13.84
C LYS A 243 0.78 -1.72 13.36
N GLY A 244 0.94 -2.70 14.23
CA GLY A 244 1.85 -3.83 14.00
C GLY A 244 3.30 -3.37 13.80
N ASN A 245 3.86 -3.70 12.65
CA ASN A 245 5.26 -3.49 12.31
C ASN A 245 5.52 -2.23 11.46
N ALA A 246 4.48 -1.43 11.21
CA ALA A 246 4.55 -0.23 10.40
C ALA A 246 4.13 1.02 11.21
N ILE A 247 4.72 2.14 10.81
CA ILE A 247 4.43 3.47 11.36
C ILE A 247 3.87 4.31 10.21
N TYR A 248 2.90 5.17 10.50
CA TYR A 248 2.15 5.97 9.55
C TYR A 248 1.98 7.39 10.05
N PHE A 249 1.60 8.27 9.13
CA PHE A 249 0.89 9.49 9.44
C PHE A 249 -0.41 9.55 8.63
N ARG A 250 -1.30 10.45 9.03
CA ARG A 250 -2.56 10.72 8.34
C ARG A 250 -2.44 12.03 7.55
N ASN A 251 -2.83 12.00 6.28
CA ASN A 251 -2.93 13.15 5.40
C ASN A 251 -4.23 13.05 4.58
N ASP A 252 -5.23 13.81 4.99
CA ASP A 252 -6.55 13.84 4.35
C ASP A 252 -6.59 14.79 3.13
N LYS A 253 -5.54 15.59 2.88
CA LYS A 253 -5.51 16.52 1.76
C LYS A 253 -5.33 15.75 0.45
N VAL A 254 -6.38 15.70 -0.37
CA VAL A 254 -6.29 15.16 -1.73
C VAL A 254 -5.44 16.11 -2.59
N PRO A 255 -4.39 15.64 -3.28
CA PRO A 255 -3.63 16.48 -4.20
C PRO A 255 -4.51 17.01 -5.33
N GLU A 256 -4.24 18.24 -5.76
CA GLU A 256 -4.80 18.80 -7.00
C GLU A 256 -4.03 18.27 -8.21
N ASN A 257 -4.67 18.25 -9.38
CA ASN A 257 -4.09 17.88 -10.67
C ASN A 257 -3.49 16.46 -10.69
N MET A 258 -4.16 15.51 -10.02
CA MET A 258 -3.70 14.11 -9.96
C MET A 258 -3.55 13.50 -11.35
N ARG A 259 -4.48 13.79 -12.26
CA ARG A 259 -4.43 13.29 -13.63
C ARG A 259 -3.23 13.80 -14.44
N GLU A 260 -2.82 15.04 -14.24
CA GLU A 260 -1.62 15.59 -14.87
C GLU A 260 -0.35 14.84 -14.43
N GLN A 261 -0.40 14.26 -13.22
CA GLN A 261 0.65 13.40 -12.67
C GLN A 261 0.46 11.90 -12.99
N HIS A 262 -0.48 11.56 -13.89
CA HIS A 262 -0.86 10.19 -14.22
C HIS A 262 -1.33 9.36 -13.02
N ILE A 263 -1.90 10.02 -12.01
CA ILE A 263 -2.59 9.38 -10.89
C ILE A 263 -4.07 9.33 -11.25
N ASP A 264 -4.57 8.13 -11.56
CA ASP A 264 -5.94 7.91 -12.04
C ASP A 264 -6.81 7.11 -11.06
N ARG A 265 -6.25 6.71 -9.91
CA ARG A 265 -6.95 5.93 -8.88
C ARG A 265 -6.64 6.42 -7.49
N ILE A 266 -7.67 6.51 -6.65
CA ILE A 266 -7.56 6.64 -5.21
C ILE A 266 -7.83 5.29 -4.56
N VAL A 267 -6.93 4.86 -3.68
CA VAL A 267 -7.09 3.70 -2.81
C VAL A 267 -7.47 4.19 -1.41
N PHE A 268 -8.75 4.10 -1.09
CA PHE A 268 -9.29 4.54 0.18
C PHE A 268 -9.08 3.49 1.27
N GLN A 269 -8.41 3.89 2.35
CA GLN A 269 -8.13 3.11 3.54
C GLN A 269 -8.99 3.62 4.70
N PRO A 270 -10.14 2.96 5.00
CA PRO A 270 -11.00 3.39 6.10
C PRO A 270 -10.30 3.24 7.46
N GLU A 271 -9.38 2.29 7.56
CA GLU A 271 -8.63 1.97 8.78
C GLU A 271 -7.15 1.73 8.46
N LEU A 272 -6.30 1.84 9.48
CA LEU A 272 -4.90 1.42 9.38
C LEU A 272 -4.81 -0.09 9.10
N PRO A 273 -3.99 -0.53 8.12
CA PRO A 273 -3.87 -1.94 7.78
C PRO A 273 -3.30 -2.79 8.93
N ALA A 274 -4.08 -3.78 9.40
CA ALA A 274 -3.62 -4.91 10.21
C ALA A 274 -4.61 -6.08 10.19
#